data_AF-A0A8T4QVG0-F1
#
_entry.id   AF-A0A8T4QVG0-F1
#
_cell.length_a   1.000
_cell.length_b   1.000
_cell.length_c   1.000
_cell.angle_alpha   90.00
_cell.angle_beta   90.00
_cell.angle_gamma   90.00
#
_symmetry.space_group_name_H-M   'P 1'
#
loop_
_entity.id
_entity.type
_entity.pdbx_description
1 polymer ?
#
loop_
_entity_poly.entity_id
_entity_poly.type
_entity_poly.pdbx_seq_one_letter_code
_entity_poly.pdbx_strand_id
1 'polypeptide(L)'
;MPKLNERMLKGLKGFHKGLVEHGIILRSKIKNQTFQETIRKELNDMDRFQKEIYRIKDPEIRELTRALTEYACAFYKLVKKRGIENYKGTIEFLDKLYLELDNKSNFREEAEIKELIEALMRYVTFFNKLVKKKGIDNYRKTIDFINKFYFEMDNKYYSELEGKPEDMKQLAEYLDEVVV
;
A
#
# COMPACT_ATOMS: atom_id res chain seq x y z
N MET A 1 -16.81 -3.00 11.94
CA MET A 1 -15.48 -2.64 11.39
C MET A 1 -14.59 -2.21 12.54
N PRO A 2 -13.25 -2.44 12.56
CA PRO A 2 -12.42 -1.79 13.56
C PRO A 2 -12.53 -0.27 13.37
N LYS A 3 -12.99 0.43 14.41
CA LYS A 3 -13.13 1.89 14.40
C LYS A 3 -11.75 2.52 14.24
N LEU A 4 -11.52 3.21 13.12
CA LEU A 4 -10.27 3.89 12.86
C LEU A 4 -10.17 5.10 13.81
N ASN A 5 -9.19 5.06 14.70
CA ASN A 5 -8.91 6.20 15.58
C ASN A 5 -8.08 7.26 14.84
N GLU A 6 -7.96 8.45 15.44
CA GLU A 6 -7.22 9.58 14.85
C GLU A 6 -5.78 9.24 14.47
N ARG A 7 -5.09 8.39 15.23
CA ARG A 7 -3.71 7.98 14.92
C ARG A 7 -3.65 7.13 13.66
N MET A 8 -4.61 6.23 13.48
CA MET A 8 -4.71 5.40 12.27
C MET A 8 -5.01 6.26 11.04
N LEU A 9 -5.93 7.22 11.15
CA LEU A 9 -6.23 8.17 10.08
C LEU A 9 -5.03 9.04 9.72
N LYS A 10 -4.30 9.54 10.72
CA LYS A 10 -3.05 10.28 10.49
C LYS A 10 -2.00 9.42 9.75
N GLY A 11 -1.88 8.14 10.10
CA GLY A 11 -1.01 7.19 9.41
C GLY A 11 -1.41 6.99 7.95
N LEU A 12 -2.70 6.71 7.69
CA LEU A 12 -3.23 6.54 6.33
C LEU A 12 -3.02 7.79 5.47
N LYS A 13 -3.33 8.97 6.02
CA LYS A 13 -3.09 10.25 5.35
C LYS A 13 -1.61 10.43 4.97
N GLY A 14 -0.69 10.07 5.87
CA GLY A 14 0.75 10.09 5.60
C GLY A 14 1.13 9.13 4.48
N PHE A 15 0.59 7.92 4.50
CA PHE A 15 0.81 6.91 3.47
C PHE A 15 0.30 7.37 2.09
N HIS A 16 -0.93 7.90 2.00
CA HIS A 16 -1.47 8.45 0.75
C HIS A 16 -0.63 9.59 0.17
N LYS A 17 -0.14 10.49 1.02
CA LYS A 17 0.78 11.54 0.59
C LYS A 17 2.08 10.95 0.05
N GLY A 18 2.64 9.94 0.72
CA GLY A 18 3.82 9.23 0.23
C GLY A 18 3.58 8.62 -1.16
N LEU A 19 2.47 7.92 -1.35
CA LEU A 19 2.08 7.34 -2.63
C LEU A 19 2.03 8.40 -3.76
N VAL A 20 1.48 9.58 -3.50
CA VAL A 20 1.39 10.63 -4.54
C VAL A 20 2.66 11.45 -4.68
N GLU A 21 3.12 12.07 -3.60
CA GLU A 21 4.19 13.06 -3.62
C GLU A 21 5.53 12.39 -3.96
N HIS A 22 5.81 11.22 -3.37
CA HIS A 22 7.00 10.44 -3.68
C HIS A 22 6.77 9.50 -4.87
N GLY A 23 5.75 8.65 -4.79
CA GLY A 23 5.51 7.59 -5.78
C GLY A 23 5.13 8.09 -7.19
N ILE A 24 4.47 9.25 -7.32
CA ILE A 24 4.05 9.78 -8.63
C ILE A 24 4.83 11.05 -8.97
N ILE A 25 4.73 12.09 -8.14
CA ILE A 25 5.22 13.44 -8.48
C ILE A 25 6.75 13.49 -8.53
N LEU A 26 7.44 12.94 -7.53
CA LEU A 26 8.90 12.93 -7.54
C LEU A 26 9.46 11.99 -8.62
N ARG A 27 8.95 10.76 -8.70
CA ARG A 27 9.45 9.75 -9.66
C ARG A 27 9.22 10.16 -11.12
N SER A 28 8.08 10.75 -11.45
CA SER A 28 7.81 11.27 -12.80
C SER A 28 8.85 12.31 -13.22
N LYS A 29 9.26 13.20 -12.31
CA LYS A 29 10.33 14.19 -12.55
C LYS A 29 11.68 13.52 -12.77
N ILE A 30 12.06 12.60 -11.88
CA ILE A 30 13.34 11.88 -11.97
C ILE A 30 13.44 11.10 -13.29
N LYS A 31 12.34 10.47 -13.71
CA LYS A 31 12.29 9.59 -14.88
C LYS A 31 11.87 10.28 -16.18
N ASN A 32 11.68 11.61 -16.14
CA ASN A 32 11.17 12.42 -17.25
C ASN A 32 9.92 11.82 -17.92
N GLN A 33 8.90 11.52 -17.11
CA GLN A 33 7.64 10.89 -17.53
C GLN A 33 6.45 11.76 -17.15
N THR A 34 5.32 11.57 -17.83
CA THR A 34 4.06 12.16 -17.38
C THR A 34 3.56 11.45 -16.10
N PHE A 35 2.69 12.12 -15.34
CA PHE A 35 2.02 11.50 -14.19
C PHE A 35 1.18 10.28 -14.60
N GLN A 36 0.52 10.34 -15.76
CA GLN A 36 -0.31 9.23 -16.26
C GLN A 36 0.53 8.01 -16.62
N GLU A 37 1.68 8.20 -17.26
CA GLU A 37 2.62 7.12 -17.54
C GLU A 37 3.19 6.52 -16.26
N THR A 38 3.53 7.36 -15.28
CA THR A 38 4.07 6.92 -13.98
C THR A 38 3.03 6.06 -13.24
N ILE A 39 1.79 6.55 -13.11
CA ILE A 39 0.70 5.78 -12.49
C ILE A 39 0.46 4.45 -13.22
N ARG A 40 0.48 4.46 -14.56
CA ARG A 40 0.30 3.23 -15.35
C ARG A 40 1.42 2.22 -15.08
N LYS A 41 2.67 2.67 -14.99
CA LYS A 41 3.81 1.79 -14.68
C LYS A 41 3.68 1.22 -13.28
N GLU A 42 3.45 2.07 -12.28
CA GLU A 42 3.26 1.63 -10.89
C GLU A 42 2.13 0.59 -10.74
N LEU A 43 0.99 0.80 -11.43
CA LEU A 43 -0.11 -0.17 -11.45
C LEU A 43 0.30 -1.51 -12.10
N ASN A 44 1.03 -1.46 -13.22
CA ASN A 44 1.54 -2.65 -13.88
C ASN A 44 2.57 -3.39 -13.02
N ASP A 45 3.45 -2.65 -12.35
CA ASP A 45 4.50 -3.20 -11.50
C ASP A 45 3.90 -3.89 -10.28
N MET A 46 2.91 -3.27 -9.64
CA MET A 46 2.15 -3.91 -8.56
C MET A 46 1.37 -5.14 -9.02
N ASP A 47 0.76 -5.15 -10.21
CA ASP A 47 0.11 -6.34 -10.78
C ASP A 47 1.12 -7.49 -11.00
N ARG A 48 2.29 -7.19 -11.58
CA ARG A 48 3.37 -8.16 -11.75
C ARG A 48 3.87 -8.67 -10.39
N PHE A 49 4.05 -7.79 -9.42
CA PHE A 49 4.49 -8.16 -8.08
C PHE A 49 3.50 -9.09 -7.38
N GLN A 50 2.19 -8.83 -7.48
CA GLN A 50 1.17 -9.68 -6.86
C GLN A 50 1.21 -11.14 -7.33
N LYS A 51 1.68 -11.39 -8.55
CA LYS A 51 1.89 -12.74 -9.10
C LYS A 51 3.07 -13.45 -8.46
N GLU A 52 4.04 -12.73 -7.91
CA GLU A 52 5.24 -13.29 -7.28
C GLU A 52 5.17 -13.31 -5.74
N ILE A 53 4.19 -12.64 -5.12
CA ILE A 53 4.02 -12.56 -3.65
C ILE A 53 3.99 -13.93 -2.95
N TYR A 54 3.60 -15.02 -3.64
CA TYR A 54 3.60 -16.37 -3.07
C TYR A 54 4.98 -16.84 -2.61
N ARG A 55 6.05 -16.21 -3.09
CA ARG A 55 7.45 -16.50 -2.70
C ARG A 55 7.79 -16.06 -1.28
N ILE A 56 7.07 -15.08 -0.73
CA ILE A 56 7.18 -14.71 0.68
C ILE A 56 6.53 -15.83 1.50
N LYS A 57 7.35 -16.60 2.22
CA LYS A 57 6.93 -17.84 2.88
C LYS A 57 6.13 -17.57 4.15
N ASP A 58 6.49 -16.54 4.92
CA ASP A 58 5.74 -16.16 6.12
C ASP A 58 4.31 -15.73 5.72
N PRO A 59 3.27 -16.46 6.16
CA PRO A 59 1.91 -16.23 5.69
C PRO A 59 1.33 -14.90 6.17
N GLU A 60 1.69 -14.43 7.36
CA GLU A 60 1.22 -13.13 7.85
C GLU A 60 1.89 -11.98 7.09
N ILE A 61 3.20 -12.05 6.84
CA ILE A 61 3.90 -11.02 6.06
C ILE A 61 3.45 -11.03 4.60
N ARG A 62 3.28 -12.21 4.01
CA ARG A 62 2.78 -12.35 2.63
C ARG A 62 1.44 -11.67 2.45
N GLU A 63 0.48 -11.96 3.33
CA GLU A 63 -0.87 -11.40 3.21
C GLU A 63 -0.94 -9.92 3.60
N LEU A 64 -0.08 -9.45 4.52
CA LEU A 64 0.11 -8.02 4.77
C LEU A 64 0.60 -7.29 3.52
N THR A 65 1.63 -7.84 2.87
CA THR A 65 2.24 -7.28 1.66
C THR A 65 1.23 -7.25 0.51
N ARG A 66 0.46 -8.34 0.34
CA ARG A 66 -0.64 -8.40 -0.63
C ARG A 66 -1.67 -7.32 -0.38
N ALA A 67 -2.19 -7.24 0.84
CA ALA A 67 -3.23 -6.27 1.19
C ALA A 67 -2.77 -4.82 1.02
N LEU A 68 -1.51 -4.50 1.40
CA LEU A 68 -0.98 -3.15 1.21
C LEU A 68 -0.80 -2.81 -0.28
N THR A 69 -0.32 -3.76 -1.08
CA THR A 69 -0.18 -3.60 -2.54
C THR A 69 -1.53 -3.38 -3.21
N GLU A 70 -2.54 -4.18 -2.86
CA GLU A 70 -3.92 -4.01 -3.36
C GLU A 70 -4.51 -2.66 -2.94
N TYR A 71 -4.26 -2.22 -1.72
CA TYR A 71 -4.69 -0.91 -1.24
C TYR A 71 -4.04 0.23 -2.04
N ALA A 72 -2.73 0.16 -2.28
CA ALA A 72 -2.01 1.14 -3.09
C ALA A 72 -2.52 1.16 -4.55
N CYS A 73 -2.76 -0.01 -5.15
CA CYS A 73 -3.40 -0.14 -6.46
C CYS A 73 -4.75 0.58 -6.52
N ALA A 74 -5.65 0.29 -5.58
CA ALA A 74 -6.98 0.89 -5.55
C ALA A 74 -6.90 2.41 -5.34
N PHE A 75 -5.97 2.88 -4.50
CA PHE A 75 -5.72 4.30 -4.31
C PHE A 75 -5.23 4.99 -5.59
N TYR A 76 -4.26 4.40 -6.31
CA TYR A 76 -3.79 4.94 -7.58
C TYR A 76 -4.86 4.95 -8.67
N LYS A 77 -5.72 3.92 -8.74
CA LYS A 77 -6.89 3.95 -9.65
C LYS A 77 -7.82 5.13 -9.32
N LEU A 78 -8.10 5.35 -8.04
CA LEU A 78 -8.94 6.46 -7.58
C LEU A 78 -8.33 7.83 -7.91
N VAL A 79 -7.04 8.02 -7.61
CA VAL A 79 -6.30 9.25 -7.94
C VAL A 79 -6.27 9.48 -9.46
N LYS A 80 -6.02 8.43 -10.25
CA LYS A 80 -6.03 8.50 -11.71
C LYS A 80 -7.39 8.96 -12.24
N LYS A 81 -8.48 8.40 -11.71
CA LYS A 81 -9.85 8.70 -12.10
C LYS A 81 -10.29 10.12 -11.72
N ARG A 82 -9.86 10.60 -10.56
CA ARG A 82 -10.20 11.94 -10.03
C ARG A 82 -9.24 13.05 -10.49
N GLY A 83 -8.14 12.70 -11.15
CA GLY A 83 -7.08 13.62 -11.52
C GLY A 83 -6.02 13.76 -10.42
N ILE A 84 -4.76 13.67 -10.83
CA ILE A 84 -3.60 13.74 -9.92
C ILE A 84 -3.50 15.10 -9.24
N GLU A 85 -3.86 16.18 -9.95
CA GLU A 85 -3.94 17.54 -9.43
C GLU A 85 -4.91 17.68 -8.24
N ASN A 86 -5.91 16.80 -8.15
CA ASN A 86 -6.93 16.79 -7.11
C ASN A 86 -6.62 15.83 -5.95
N TYR A 87 -5.42 15.24 -5.90
CA TYR A 87 -5.12 14.18 -4.94
C TYR A 87 -5.36 14.58 -3.47
N LYS A 88 -5.11 15.84 -3.10
CA LYS A 88 -5.37 16.34 -1.74
C LYS A 88 -6.85 16.24 -1.38
N GLY A 89 -7.74 16.62 -2.30
CA GLY A 89 -9.18 16.47 -2.14
C GLY A 89 -9.62 15.00 -2.09
N THR A 90 -8.96 14.12 -2.86
CA THR A 90 -9.16 12.66 -2.77
C THR A 90 -8.80 12.13 -1.38
N ILE A 91 -7.68 12.57 -0.80
CA ILE A 91 -7.26 12.19 0.55
C ILE A 91 -8.25 12.72 1.60
N GLU A 92 -8.67 13.98 1.52
CA GLU A 92 -9.65 14.55 2.45
C GLU A 92 -11.00 13.85 2.37
N PHE A 93 -11.42 13.44 1.17
CA PHE A 93 -12.61 12.61 0.97
C PHE A 93 -12.47 11.25 1.67
N LEU A 94 -11.33 10.57 1.51
CA LEU A 94 -11.08 9.28 2.18
C LEU A 94 -11.00 9.42 3.70
N ASP A 95 -10.37 10.48 4.22
CA ASP A 95 -10.30 10.78 5.66
C ASP A 95 -11.73 10.89 6.26
N LYS A 96 -12.63 11.62 5.59
CA LYS A 96 -14.04 11.76 6.00
C LYS A 96 -14.80 10.44 5.88
N LEU A 97 -14.64 9.75 4.74
CA LEU A 97 -15.26 8.45 4.51
C LEU A 97 -14.91 7.47 5.63
N TYR A 98 -13.63 7.40 6.01
CA TYR A 98 -13.13 6.50 7.04
C TYR A 98 -13.63 6.80 8.45
N LEU A 99 -13.96 8.05 8.75
CA LEU A 99 -14.67 8.43 9.99
C LEU A 99 -16.13 7.98 9.98
N GLU A 100 -16.75 7.99 8.80
CA GLU A 100 -18.18 7.72 8.62
C GLU A 100 -18.50 6.25 8.29
N LEU A 101 -17.50 5.38 8.12
CA LEU A 101 -17.70 3.97 7.75
C LEU A 101 -18.58 3.17 8.74
N ASP A 102 -18.68 3.59 10.00
CA ASP A 102 -19.61 3.00 10.98
C ASP A 102 -21.07 3.45 10.76
N ASN A 103 -21.28 4.58 10.08
CA ASN A 103 -22.58 5.13 9.73
C ASN A 103 -22.96 4.69 8.31
N LYS A 104 -23.68 3.56 8.21
CA LYS A 104 -24.20 2.91 6.99
C LYS A 104 -25.02 3.84 6.06
N SER A 105 -24.37 4.82 5.46
CA SER A 105 -25.00 5.75 4.52
C SER A 105 -24.56 5.38 3.10
N ASN A 106 -25.52 5.46 2.19
CA ASN A 106 -25.46 5.08 0.78
C ASN A 106 -24.36 5.85 0.03
N PHE A 107 -23.11 5.44 0.16
CA PHE A 107 -22.09 5.88 -0.77
C PHE A 107 -22.36 5.20 -2.11
N ARG A 108 -22.41 6.01 -3.17
CA ARG A 108 -22.41 5.50 -4.54
C ARG A 108 -21.03 4.86 -4.73
N GLU A 109 -20.94 3.56 -4.52
CA GLU A 109 -19.67 2.83 -4.46
C GLU A 109 -18.94 2.94 -5.79
N GLU A 110 -17.95 3.84 -5.86
CA GLU A 110 -16.88 3.69 -6.82
C GLU A 110 -16.18 2.36 -6.50
N ALA A 111 -15.98 1.50 -7.49
CA ALA A 111 -15.37 0.18 -7.30
C ALA A 111 -14.03 0.29 -6.55
N GLU A 112 -13.26 1.35 -6.82
CA GLU A 112 -11.98 1.65 -6.17
C GLU A 112 -12.12 1.90 -4.66
N ILE A 113 -13.23 2.51 -4.20
CA ILE A 113 -13.49 2.75 -2.77
C ILE A 113 -13.75 1.43 -2.06
N LYS A 114 -14.52 0.53 -2.68
CA LYS A 114 -14.77 -0.80 -2.13
C LYS A 114 -13.48 -1.61 -2.05
N GLU A 115 -12.68 -1.62 -3.11
CA GLU A 115 -11.36 -2.26 -3.14
C GLU A 115 -10.45 -1.73 -2.01
N LEU A 116 -10.41 -0.41 -1.80
CA LEU A 116 -9.65 0.24 -0.72
C LEU A 116 -10.09 -0.26 0.66
N ILE A 117 -11.40 -0.30 0.93
CA ILE A 117 -11.94 -0.73 2.22
C ILE A 117 -11.61 -2.20 2.47
N GLU A 118 -11.82 -3.07 1.47
CA GLU A 118 -11.53 -4.50 1.57
C GLU A 118 -10.04 -4.81 1.78
N ALA A 119 -9.17 -4.11 1.06
CA ALA A 119 -7.73 -4.22 1.23
C ALA A 119 -7.28 -3.73 2.62
N LEU A 120 -7.81 -2.59 3.09
CA LEU A 120 -7.51 -2.07 4.42
C LEU A 120 -7.94 -3.02 5.54
N MET A 121 -9.14 -3.61 5.44
CA MET A 121 -9.62 -4.58 6.42
C MET A 121 -8.75 -5.84 6.46
N ARG A 122 -8.30 -6.32 5.30
CA ARG A 122 -7.36 -7.44 5.22
C ARG A 122 -6.03 -7.08 5.86
N TYR A 123 -5.47 -5.91 5.55
CA TYR A 123 -4.25 -5.43 6.17
C TYR A 123 -4.35 -5.40 7.71
N VAL A 124 -5.40 -4.80 8.26
CA VAL A 124 -5.62 -4.74 9.72
C VAL A 124 -5.74 -6.13 10.33
N THR A 125 -6.43 -7.05 9.64
CA THR A 125 -6.62 -8.42 10.09
C THR A 125 -5.29 -9.17 10.19
N PHE A 126 -4.45 -9.12 9.14
CA PHE A 126 -3.16 -9.80 9.15
C PHE A 126 -2.13 -9.11 10.02
N PHE A 127 -2.21 -7.79 10.20
CA PHE A 127 -1.40 -7.08 11.19
C PHE A 127 -1.68 -7.59 12.60
N ASN A 128 -2.96 -7.72 12.97
CA ASN A 128 -3.35 -8.26 14.28
C ASN A 128 -2.91 -9.72 14.46
N LYS A 129 -2.98 -10.55 13.41
CA LYS A 129 -2.43 -11.92 13.44
C LYS A 129 -0.92 -11.93 13.66
N LEU A 130 -0.18 -11.07 12.97
CA LEU A 130 1.26 -10.94 13.12
C LEU A 130 1.65 -10.49 14.54
N VAL A 131 0.96 -9.49 15.09
CA VAL A 131 1.18 -9.05 16.48
C VAL A 131 0.88 -10.18 17.45
N LYS A 132 -0.20 -10.94 17.25
CA LYS A 132 -0.51 -12.12 18.07
C LYS A 132 0.60 -13.18 17.98
N LYS A 133 1.10 -13.46 16.77
CA LYS A 133 2.18 -14.42 16.51
C LYS A 133 3.50 -14.01 17.17
N LYS A 134 3.88 -12.73 17.09
CA LYS A 134 5.13 -12.19 17.67
C LYS A 134 5.02 -11.84 19.16
N GLY A 135 3.81 -11.87 19.72
CA GLY A 135 3.51 -11.46 21.09
C GLY A 135 3.21 -9.96 21.19
N ILE A 136 2.16 -9.61 21.94
CA ILE A 136 1.72 -8.22 22.11
C ILE A 136 2.78 -7.33 22.78
N ASP A 137 3.59 -7.90 23.66
CA ASP A 137 4.68 -7.18 24.34
C ASP A 137 5.76 -6.72 23.35
N ASN A 138 5.84 -7.36 22.18
CA ASN A 138 6.77 -7.01 21.10
C ASN A 138 6.15 -6.08 20.05
N TYR A 139 4.96 -5.51 20.27
CA TYR A 139 4.23 -4.77 19.21
C TYR A 139 5.06 -3.64 18.59
N ARG A 140 5.88 -2.92 19.37
CA ARG A 140 6.75 -1.86 18.84
C ARG A 140 7.77 -2.40 17.85
N LYS A 141 8.46 -3.48 18.21
CA LYS A 141 9.42 -4.16 17.33
C LYS A 141 8.73 -4.69 16.07
N THR A 142 7.49 -5.17 16.18
CA THR A 142 6.69 -5.59 15.03
C THR A 142 6.40 -4.42 14.09
N ILE A 143 6.02 -3.24 14.62
CA ILE A 143 5.81 -2.04 13.81
C ILE A 143 7.12 -1.59 13.14
N ASP A 144 8.23 -1.54 13.89
CA ASP A 144 9.54 -1.13 13.36
C ASP A 144 10.01 -2.07 12.25
N PHE A 145 9.83 -3.38 12.45
CA PHE A 145 10.10 -4.39 11.44
C PHE A 145 9.27 -4.17 10.17
N ILE A 146 7.96 -3.96 10.28
CA ILE A 146 7.09 -3.75 9.11
C ILE A 146 7.46 -2.47 8.36
N ASN A 147 7.73 -1.38 9.08
CA ASN A 147 8.16 -0.13 8.47
C ASN A 147 9.48 -0.30 7.70
N LYS A 148 10.45 -0.98 8.32
CA LYS A 148 11.72 -1.30 7.66
C LYS A 148 11.50 -2.20 6.44
N PHE A 149 10.70 -3.25 6.57
CA PHE A 149 10.39 -4.18 5.50
C PHE A 149 9.82 -3.48 4.26
N TYR A 150 8.84 -2.59 4.42
CA TYR A 150 8.29 -1.84 3.28
C TYR A 150 9.23 -0.77 2.73
N PHE A 151 10.08 -0.19 3.59
CA PHE A 151 11.14 0.70 3.12
C PHE A 151 12.15 -0.05 2.26
N GLU A 152 12.61 -1.24 2.68
CA GLU A 152 13.51 -2.10 1.91
C GLU A 152 12.86 -2.57 0.61
N MET A 153 11.57 -2.90 0.61
CA MET A 153 10.81 -3.25 -0.61
C MET A 153 10.90 -2.14 -1.66
N ASP A 154 10.58 -0.90 -1.27
CA ASP A 154 10.61 0.24 -2.18
C ASP A 154 12.04 0.55 -2.63
N ASN A 155 12.97 0.62 -1.67
CA ASN A 155 14.36 0.94 -1.93
C ASN A 155 15.01 -0.09 -2.87
N LYS A 156 14.88 -1.39 -2.59
CA LYS A 156 15.46 -2.45 -3.41
C LYS A 156 14.93 -2.42 -4.83
N TYR A 157 13.62 -2.23 -4.99
CA TYR A 157 13.01 -2.19 -6.31
C TYR A 157 13.55 -1.01 -7.13
N TYR A 158 13.41 0.21 -6.62
CA TYR A 158 13.72 1.42 -7.39
C TYR A 158 15.21 1.73 -7.53
N SER A 159 16.07 1.22 -6.64
CA SER A 159 17.52 1.43 -6.74
C SER A 159 18.25 0.36 -7.54
N GLU A 160 17.75 -0.88 -7.56
CA GLU A 160 18.50 -2.01 -8.11
C GLU A 160 17.74 -2.84 -9.14
N LEU A 161 16.41 -3.00 -9.02
CA LEU A 161 15.69 -4.02 -9.79
C LEU A 161 14.86 -3.47 -10.94
N GLU A 162 14.34 -2.24 -10.83
CA GLU A 162 13.40 -1.66 -11.78
C GLU A 162 13.89 -1.81 -13.23
N GLY A 163 13.04 -2.41 -14.07
CA GLY A 163 13.31 -2.57 -15.51
C GLY A 163 14.17 -3.78 -15.88
N LYS A 164 14.67 -4.55 -14.91
CA LYS A 164 15.34 -5.83 -15.18
C LYS A 164 14.33 -6.93 -15.55
N PRO A 165 14.73 -7.92 -16.35
CA PRO A 165 13.99 -9.17 -16.45
C PRO A 165 13.84 -9.80 -15.06
N GLU A 166 12.68 -10.36 -14.75
CA GLU A 166 12.39 -11.01 -13.45
C GLU A 166 12.54 -10.09 -12.22
N ASP A 167 12.45 -8.76 -12.39
CA ASP A 167 12.53 -7.77 -11.29
C ASP A 167 11.60 -8.10 -10.11
N MET A 168 10.35 -8.46 -10.38
CA MET A 168 9.35 -8.79 -9.36
C MET A 168 9.62 -10.10 -8.63
N LYS A 169 10.14 -11.09 -9.36
CA LYS A 169 10.55 -12.37 -8.77
C LYS A 169 11.70 -12.14 -7.81
N GLN A 170 12.74 -11.42 -8.27
CA GLN A 170 13.91 -11.09 -7.45
C GLN A 170 13.52 -10.26 -6.23
N LEU A 171 12.58 -9.31 -6.39
CA LEU A 171 12.07 -8.53 -5.27
C LEU A 171 11.37 -9.42 -4.23
N ALA A 172 10.50 -10.34 -4.66
CA ALA A 172 9.80 -11.22 -3.75
C ALA A 172 10.74 -12.21 -3.02
N GLU A 173 11.78 -12.70 -3.70
CA GLU A 173 12.83 -13.54 -3.10
C GLU A 173 13.65 -12.75 -2.07
N TYR A 174 14.07 -11.53 -2.40
CA TYR A 174 14.75 -10.64 -1.46
C TYR A 174 13.90 -10.35 -0.21
N LEU A 175 12.60 -10.10 -0.39
CA LEU A 175 11.71 -9.84 0.74
C LEU A 175 11.53 -11.07 1.64
N ASP A 176 11.53 -12.29 1.09
CA ASP A 176 11.54 -13.52 1.89
C ASP A 176 12.79 -13.60 2.77
N GLU A 177 13.95 -13.17 2.26
CA GLU A 177 15.20 -13.11 3.03
C GLU A 177 15.16 -12.07 4.15
N VAL A 178 14.54 -10.91 3.92
CA VAL A 178 14.40 -9.83 4.94
C VAL A 178 13.48 -10.26 6.10
N VAL A 179 12.59 -11.22 5.88
CA VAL A 179 11.65 -11.71 6.91
C VAL A 179 12.32 -12.61 7.95
N VAL A 180 13.42 -13.26 7.58
CA VAL A 180 14.21 -14.19 8.43
C VAL A 180 14.93 -13.44 9.54
#